data_AF-A0A821XMM7-F1
#
_entry.id   AF-A0A821XMM7-F1
#
_cell.length_a   1.000
_cell.length_b   1.000
_cell.length_c   1.000
_cell.angle_alpha   90.00
_cell.angle_beta   90.00
_cell.angle_gamma   90.00
#
_symmetry.space_group_name_H-M   'P 1'
#
loop_
_entity.id
_entity.type
_entity.pdbx_description
1 polymer ?
#
loop_
_entity_poly.entity_id
_entity_poly.type
_entity_poly.pdbx_seq_one_letter_code
_entity_poly.pdbx_strand_id
1 'polypeptide(L)' 'MLSSPVQVSDYASCCIRCQTTSGCMAFAYSPSTRQCWPKTSTGGGGKPEGNRISGYS' A
#
# COMPACT_ATOMS: atom_id res chain seq x y z
N MET A 1 -0.10 -13.26 -6.55
CA MET A 1 -0.91 -13.03 -5.32
C MET A 1 -0.37 -11.81 -4.57
N LEU A 2 -0.57 -10.59 -5.07
CA LEU A 2 -0.18 -9.40 -4.31
C LEU A 2 -1.22 -8.28 -4.47
N SER A 3 -2.38 -8.49 -3.83
CA SER A 3 -3.47 -7.50 -3.72
C SER A 3 -4.17 -7.53 -2.36
N SER A 4 -3.74 -8.38 -1.44
CA SER A 4 -4.38 -8.50 -0.13
C SER A 4 -3.93 -7.34 0.78
N PRO A 5 -4.86 -6.65 1.47
CA PRO A 5 -4.50 -5.66 2.46
C PRO A 5 -3.70 -6.31 3.59
N VAL A 6 -2.55 -5.74 3.91
CA VAL A 6 -1.80 -6.06 5.13
C VAL A 6 -2.08 -4.99 6.17
N GLN A 7 -2.41 -5.40 7.40
CA GLN A 7 -2.50 -4.49 8.53
C GLN A 7 -1.09 -4.02 8.91
N VAL A 8 -0.91 -2.71 8.98
CA VAL A 8 0.36 -2.10 9.41
C VAL A 8 0.07 -0.97 10.38
N SER A 9 0.93 -0.82 11.40
CA SER A 9 0.78 0.20 12.43
C SER A 9 0.73 1.60 11.83
N ASP A 10 1.62 1.87 10.87
CA ASP A 10 1.88 3.20 10.33
C ASP A 10 2.21 3.15 8.84
N TYR A 11 2.11 4.33 8.22
CA TYR A 11 2.50 4.56 6.82
C TYR A 11 3.94 4.09 6.53
N ALA A 12 4.88 4.35 7.45
CA ALA A 12 6.28 3.93 7.31
C ALA A 12 6.41 2.40 7.20
N SER A 13 5.65 1.65 8.01
CA SER A 13 5.61 0.19 7.94
C SER A 13 5.06 -0.31 6.60
N CYS A 14 4.10 0.41 5.99
CA CYS A 14 3.62 0.11 4.64
C CYS A 14 4.71 0.31 3.59
N CYS A 15 5.46 1.41 3.70
CA CYS A 15 6.57 1.74 2.80
C CYS A 15 7.69 0.68 2.88
N ILE A 16 8.13 0.31 4.10
CA ILE A 16 9.14 -0.75 4.30
C ILE A 16 8.65 -2.08 3.74
N ARG A 17 7.36 -2.40 3.90
CA ARG A 17 6.78 -3.62 3.31
C ARG A 17 6.87 -3.60 1.79
N CYS A 18 6.63 -2.44 1.17
CA CYS A 18 6.81 -2.28 -0.27
C CYS A 18 8.29 -2.43 -0.66
N GLN A 19 9.22 -1.77 0.03
CA GLN A 19 10.67 -1.89 -0.24
C GLN A 19 11.19 -3.32 -0.11
N THR A 20 10.71 -4.07 0.87
CA THR A 20 11.07 -5.48 1.08
C THR A 20 10.38 -6.42 0.09
N THR A 21 9.33 -5.96 -0.59
CA THR A 21 8.61 -6.73 -1.59
C THR A 21 9.23 -6.48 -2.97
N SER A 22 9.93 -7.48 -3.49
CA SER A 22 10.55 -7.40 -4.80
C SER A 22 9.51 -7.08 -5.89
N GLY A 23 9.73 -5.96 -6.60
CA GLY A 23 8.83 -5.49 -7.65
C GLY A 23 7.65 -4.64 -7.16
N CYS A 24 7.56 -4.28 -5.88
CA CYS A 24 6.58 -3.29 -5.42
C CYS A 24 6.95 -1.90 -5.96
N MET A 25 6.05 -1.30 -6.75
CA MET A 25 6.27 0.01 -7.38
C MET A 25 5.49 1.12 -6.66
N ALA A 26 4.37 0.75 -6.04
CA ALA A 26 3.52 1.69 -5.34
C ALA A 26 2.87 0.98 -4.17
N PHE A 27 2.41 1.74 -3.19
CA PHE A 27 1.61 1.23 -2.11
C PHE A 27 0.51 2.22 -1.77
N ALA A 28 -0.50 1.75 -1.07
CA ALA A 28 -1.47 2.64 -0.49
C ALA A 28 -1.73 2.28 0.96
N TYR A 29 -1.87 3.27 1.80
CA TYR A 29 -2.06 3.15 3.23
C TYR A 29 -3.33 3.89 3.65
N SER A 30 -4.23 3.23 4.34
CA SER A 30 -5.42 3.83 4.93
C SER A 30 -5.20 3.97 6.44
N PRO A 31 -4.89 5.17 6.98
CA PRO A 31 -4.78 5.39 8.42
C PRO A 31 -6.09 5.10 9.16
N SER A 32 -7.25 5.27 8.51
CA SER A 32 -8.56 4.97 9.08
C SER A 32 -8.72 3.48 9.43
N THR A 33 -8.19 2.60 8.60
CA THR A 33 -8.31 1.15 8.80
C THR A 33 -6.99 0.48 9.14
N ARG A 34 -5.88 1.22 9.15
CA ARG A 34 -4.49 0.72 9.28
C ARG A 34 -4.14 -0.33 8.23
N GLN A 35 -4.78 -0.28 7.06
CA GLN A 35 -4.55 -1.21 5.96
C GLN A 35 -3.54 -0.66 4.97
N CYS A 36 -2.69 -1.54 4.48
CA CYS A 36 -1.66 -1.26 3.49
C CYS A 36 -1.85 -2.20 2.29
N TRP A 37 -1.86 -1.63 1.10
CA TRP A 37 -1.96 -2.33 -0.17
C TRP A 37 -0.68 -2.10 -0.96
N PRO A 38 0.34 -2.95 -0.80
CA PRO A 38 1.50 -2.94 -1.69
C PRO A 38 1.05 -3.37 -3.09
N LYS A 39 1.50 -2.64 -4.11
CA LYS A 39 1.19 -2.84 -5.51
C LYS A 39 2.48 -3.01 -6.29
N THR A 40 2.57 -4.12 -7.00
CA THR A 40 3.68 -4.38 -7.93
C THR A 40 3.44 -3.84 -9.33
N SER A 41 2.28 -3.20 -9.54
CA SER A 41 1.91 -2.57 -10.80
C SER A 41 1.15 -1.28 -10.55
N THR A 42 1.51 -0.24 -11.30
CA THR A 42 0.86 1.07 -11.28
C THR A 42 -0.51 1.08 -11.97
N GLY A 43 -0.86 0.01 -12.71
CA GLY A 43 -2.09 -0.08 -13.50
C GLY A 43 -3.38 -0.40 -12.73
N GLY A 44 -3.31 -0.64 -11.41
CA GLY A 44 -4.47 -0.95 -10.58
C GLY A 44 -4.91 0.24 -9.74
N GLY A 45 -5.72 1.14 -10.31
CA GLY A 45 -6.35 2.25 -9.60
C GLY A 45 -7.05 1.74 -8.34
N GLY A 46 -6.51 2.10 -7.18
CA GLY A 46 -7.22 1.86 -5.92
C GLY A 46 -8.54 2.62 -6.01
N LYS A 47 -9.65 1.99 -5.63
CA LYS A 47 -10.92 2.71 -5.47
C LYS A 47 -10.64 3.97 -4.64
N PRO A 48 -11.13 5.15 -5.03
CA PRO A 48 -10.94 6.36 -4.24
C PRO A 48 -11.74 6.21 -2.95
N GLU A 49 -11.08 5.70 -1.92
CA GLU A 49 -11.57 5.69 -0.55
C GLU A 49 -10.97 6.91 0.13
N GLY A 50 -11.83 7.82 0.61
CA GLY A 50 -11.53 9.24 0.88
C GLY A 50 -10.43 9.56 1.90
N ASN A 51 -9.73 8.57 2.46
CA ASN A 51 -8.59 8.79 3.35
C ASN A 51 -7.39 7.88 3.04
N ARG A 52 -7.33 7.30 1.84
CA ARG A 52 -6.25 6.37 1.46
C ARG A 52 -5.05 7.15 0.90
N ILE A 53 -3.98 7.18 1.68
CA ILE A 53 -2.69 7.80 1.32
C ILE A 53 -1.97 6.89 0.32
N SER A 54 -1.69 7.37 -0.88
CA SER A 54 -0.91 6.63 -1.88
C SER A 54 0.55 7.04 -1.78
N GLY A 55 1.46 6.07 -1.75
CA GLY A 55 2.90 6.29 -1.71
C GLY A 55 3.62 5.50 -2.79
N TYR A 56 4.80 5.97 -3.15
CA TYR A 56 5.72 5.29 -4.07
C TYR A 56 6.93 4.85 -3.26
N SER A 57 7.51 3.71 -3.65
CA SER A 57 8.76 3.21 -3.06
C SER A 57 9.93 3.45 -3.99
#